data_AF-A0A3B7RDT1-F1
#
_entry.id   AF-A0A3B7RDT1-F1
#
_cell.length_a   1.000
_cell.length_b   1.000
_cell.length_c   1.000
_cell.angle_alpha   90.00
_cell.angle_beta   90.00
_cell.angle_gamma   90.00
#
_symmetry.space_group_name_H-M   'P 1'
#
loop_
_entity.id
_entity.type
_entity.pdbx_description
1 polymer ?
#
loop_
_entity_poly.entity_id
_entity_poly.type
_entity_poly.pdbx_seq_one_letter_code
_entity_poly.pdbx_strand_id
1 'polypeptide(L)'
;MIKKPYLLLLSAYFYGCQQEAPAGLKTESYQSAKNVAAHDSLRLQQLLRYYPEARLPLKLSTEVAAKDTSIMSPLPGEKLVPDSLTRLLGIGANSAGNDVFAVSKLLLSKERVGLFTRVPGEYDPSKIKLSIVNTRTGQIDADFEVAETYGDAGVSYVRTTDVIRTPEGSLQLLVNQANCWPLDEELSNIKCVDSSFIYKFGNSDLRLMNKKKLKEY
;
A
#
# COMPACT_ATOMS: atom_id res chain seq x y z
N MET A 1 -19.28 -31.72 -72.24
CA MET A 1 -17.91 -31.25 -71.92
C MET A 1 -17.68 -31.56 -70.44
N ILE A 2 -17.07 -32.67 -70.02
CA ILE A 2 -15.63 -33.06 -70.09
C ILE A 2 -14.77 -31.90 -69.56
N LYS A 3 -13.95 -31.93 -68.49
CA LYS A 3 -13.38 -32.88 -67.49
C LYS A 3 -13.05 -32.00 -66.25
N LYS A 4 -13.38 -32.39 -65.01
CA LYS A 4 -12.52 -33.06 -63.98
C LYS A 4 -11.23 -32.31 -63.51
N PRO A 5 -10.75 -32.61 -62.27
CA PRO A 5 -10.17 -31.68 -61.29
C PRO A 5 -8.66 -31.91 -61.00
N TYR A 6 -8.06 -31.09 -60.13
CA TYR A 6 -6.81 -31.33 -59.38
C TYR A 6 -6.97 -30.59 -58.03
N LEU A 7 -6.82 -31.10 -56.80
CA LEU A 7 -6.13 -32.23 -56.16
C LEU A 7 -4.62 -32.34 -56.44
N LEU A 8 -3.85 -31.70 -55.56
CA LEU A 8 -2.45 -31.95 -55.15
C LEU A 8 -2.38 -31.32 -53.74
N LEU A 9 -2.44 -32.04 -52.61
CA LEU A 9 -1.48 -32.99 -52.05
C LEU A 9 -0.02 -32.55 -52.25
N LEU A 10 0.51 -31.87 -51.23
CA LEU A 10 1.95 -31.83 -50.95
C LEU A 10 2.15 -31.94 -49.44
N SER A 11 2.37 -33.20 -49.06
CA SER A 11 2.92 -33.64 -47.79
C SER A 11 4.41 -33.31 -47.69
N ALA A 12 4.83 -33.15 -46.43
CA ALA A 12 6.18 -33.36 -45.92
C ALA A 12 7.27 -32.36 -46.31
N TYR A 13 7.68 -31.55 -45.33
CA TYR A 13 9.06 -31.61 -44.85
C TYR A 13 9.07 -31.37 -43.33
N PHE A 14 9.08 -32.48 -42.59
CA PHE A 14 9.71 -32.52 -41.28
C PHE A 14 11.22 -32.37 -41.50
N TYR A 15 11.77 -31.18 -41.22
CA TYR A 15 13.18 -31.07 -40.87
C TYR A 15 13.25 -30.70 -39.40
N GLY A 16 13.71 -31.66 -38.62
CA GLY A 16 14.01 -31.47 -37.22
C GLY A 16 15.12 -30.43 -37.06
N CYS A 17 14.84 -29.41 -36.28
CA CYS A 17 15.85 -28.72 -35.50
C CYS A 17 15.70 -29.23 -34.05
N GLN A 18 16.22 -30.43 -33.79
CA GLN A 18 16.73 -30.74 -32.47
C GLN A 18 18.02 -29.91 -32.30
N GLN A 19 17.85 -28.65 -31.89
CA GLN A 19 18.92 -28.02 -31.13
C GLN A 19 18.80 -28.60 -29.73
N GLU A 20 19.72 -29.52 -29.41
CA GLU A 20 20.05 -29.80 -28.02
C GLU A 20 20.32 -28.45 -27.35
N ALA A 21 19.41 -28.05 -26.47
CA ALA A 21 19.67 -26.93 -25.59
C ALA A 21 20.95 -27.27 -24.80
N PRO A 22 21.96 -26.39 -24.76
CA PRO A 22 23.17 -26.67 -24.01
C PRO A 22 22.78 -26.98 -22.56
N ALA A 23 23.08 -28.21 -22.15
CA ALA A 23 22.92 -28.67 -20.79
C ALA A 23 23.94 -27.94 -19.92
N GLY A 24 23.55 -26.77 -19.42
CA GLY A 24 24.38 -26.00 -18.50
C GLY A 24 24.18 -24.51 -18.67
N LEU A 25 23.06 -23.97 -18.14
CA LEU A 25 22.88 -22.55 -17.77
C LEU A 25 21.47 -22.33 -17.20
N LYS A 26 21.09 -23.04 -16.12
CA LYS A 26 19.81 -22.77 -15.41
C LYS A 26 19.84 -22.87 -13.88
N THR A 27 21.01 -22.90 -13.24
CA THR A 27 21.10 -23.02 -11.77
C THR A 27 21.60 -21.75 -11.06
N GLU A 28 22.47 -20.96 -11.68
CA GLU A 28 23.05 -19.78 -11.03
C GLU A 28 22.07 -18.61 -10.90
N SER A 29 21.24 -18.36 -11.93
CA SER A 29 20.21 -17.30 -11.90
C SER A 29 19.15 -17.55 -10.80
N TYR A 30 18.76 -18.81 -10.58
CA TYR A 30 17.73 -19.16 -9.62
C TYR A 30 18.25 -19.19 -8.17
N GLN A 31 19.50 -19.63 -7.96
CA GLN A 31 20.16 -19.54 -6.66
C GLN A 31 20.46 -18.08 -6.30
N SER A 32 20.93 -17.28 -7.26
CA SER A 32 21.15 -15.84 -7.06
C SER A 32 19.87 -15.10 -6.67
N ALA A 33 18.76 -15.31 -7.39
CA ALA A 33 17.48 -14.69 -7.06
C ALA A 33 16.91 -15.13 -5.68
N LYS A 34 17.06 -16.42 -5.32
CA LYS A 34 16.67 -16.91 -4.00
C LYS A 34 17.54 -16.32 -2.88
N ASN A 35 18.84 -16.16 -3.13
CA ASN A 35 19.77 -15.58 -2.16
C ASN A 35 19.52 -14.08 -1.95
N VAL A 36 19.18 -13.34 -3.01
CA VAL A 36 18.77 -11.93 -2.93
C VAL A 36 17.47 -11.78 -2.12
N ALA A 37 16.44 -12.59 -2.41
CA ALA A 37 15.18 -12.54 -1.67
C ALA A 37 15.34 -12.90 -0.18
N ALA A 38 16.19 -13.89 0.15
CA ALA A 38 16.48 -14.26 1.53
C ALA A 38 17.25 -13.16 2.28
N HIS A 39 18.20 -12.52 1.61
CA HIS A 39 18.98 -11.41 2.18
C HIS A 39 18.09 -10.18 2.44
N ASP A 40 17.20 -9.85 1.51
CA ASP A 40 16.26 -8.73 1.65
C ASP A 40 15.21 -9.00 2.73
N SER A 41 14.74 -10.24 2.86
CA SER A 41 13.85 -10.65 3.97
C SER A 41 14.52 -10.46 5.33
N LEU A 42 15.78 -10.88 5.49
CA LEU A 42 16.51 -10.72 6.75
C LEU A 42 16.72 -9.24 7.11
N ARG A 43 17.12 -8.44 6.12
CA ARG A 43 17.31 -6.99 6.28
C ARG A 43 16.00 -6.30 6.66
N LEU A 44 14.90 -6.65 6.01
CA LEU A 44 13.56 -6.17 6.35
C LEU A 44 13.19 -6.51 7.80
N GLN A 45 13.37 -7.76 8.21
CA GLN A 45 13.05 -8.19 9.58
C GLN A 45 13.89 -7.45 10.63
N GLN A 46 15.17 -7.17 10.35
CA GLN A 46 16.01 -6.36 11.23
C GLN A 46 15.49 -4.93 11.32
N LEU A 47 15.15 -4.31 10.19
CA LEU A 47 14.62 -2.95 10.15
C LEU A 47 13.28 -2.82 10.89
N LEU A 48 12.38 -3.79 10.73
CA LEU A 48 11.09 -3.82 11.40
C LEU A 48 11.20 -3.92 12.94
N ARG A 49 12.33 -4.36 13.51
CA ARG A 49 12.52 -4.41 14.97
C ARG A 49 12.67 -3.02 15.59
N TYR A 50 13.07 -2.01 14.81
CA TYR A 50 13.30 -0.67 15.32
C TYR A 50 12.02 0.14 15.51
N TYR A 51 10.90 -0.28 14.90
CA TYR A 51 9.63 0.42 15.02
C TYR A 51 8.83 -0.11 16.21
N PRO A 52 8.19 0.77 16.99
CA PRO A 52 7.35 0.33 18.11
C PRO A 52 6.11 -0.40 17.59
N GLU A 53 5.70 -1.46 18.29
CA GLU A 53 4.38 -2.08 18.07
C GLU A 53 3.28 -1.12 18.53
N ALA A 54 2.28 -0.93 17.68
CA ALA A 54 1.11 -0.11 17.95
C ALA A 54 0.30 -0.72 19.10
N ARG A 55 -0.09 0.12 20.06
CA ARG A 55 -1.04 -0.25 21.11
C ARG A 55 -2.45 -0.04 20.57
N LEU A 56 -3.31 -1.04 20.76
CA LEU A 56 -4.70 -0.99 20.32
C LEU A 56 -5.64 -0.66 21.50
N PRO A 57 -6.73 0.10 21.29
CA PRO A 57 -7.12 0.71 20.01
C PRO A 57 -6.18 1.87 19.62
N LEU A 58 -5.94 2.03 18.32
CA LEU A 58 -5.11 3.11 17.78
C LEU A 58 -5.97 4.03 16.94
N LYS A 59 -5.94 5.34 17.23
CA LYS A 59 -6.62 6.37 16.44
C LYS A 59 -5.60 7.14 15.61
N LEU A 60 -5.87 7.26 14.32
CA LEU A 60 -5.01 7.93 13.34
C LEU A 60 -5.76 9.11 12.72
N SER A 61 -5.13 10.29 12.78
CA SER A 61 -5.59 11.49 12.09
C SER A 61 -4.40 12.35 11.67
N THR A 62 -4.61 13.15 10.64
CA THR A 62 -3.65 14.13 10.11
C THR A 62 -3.79 15.52 10.74
N GLU A 63 -4.90 15.80 11.44
CA GLU A 63 -5.10 17.07 12.16
C GLU A 63 -4.06 17.31 13.28
N VAL A 64 -3.54 16.24 13.88
CA VAL A 64 -2.47 16.33 14.89
C VAL A 64 -1.18 16.89 14.26
N ALA A 65 -0.97 16.67 12.96
CA ALA A 65 0.17 17.19 12.21
C ALA A 65 -0.12 18.54 11.51
N ALA A 66 -1.38 18.85 11.17
CA ALA A 66 -1.74 20.11 10.51
C ALA A 66 -1.56 21.37 11.39
N LYS A 67 -1.53 21.22 12.72
CA LYS A 67 -1.18 22.30 13.64
C LYS A 67 0.34 22.54 13.76
N ASP A 68 1.16 21.67 13.19
CA ASP A 68 2.61 21.78 13.22
C ASP A 68 3.11 22.03 11.78
N THR A 69 3.20 23.31 11.42
CA THR A 69 3.65 23.79 10.10
C THR A 69 5.13 23.47 9.81
N SER A 70 5.83 22.78 10.72
CA SER A 70 7.16 22.20 10.47
C SER A 70 7.05 20.89 9.69
N ILE A 71 6.42 20.97 8.51
CA ILE A 71 6.23 19.87 7.58
C ILE A 71 7.57 19.15 7.37
N MET A 72 7.59 17.85 7.72
CA MET A 72 8.72 16.90 7.62
C MET A 72 9.67 16.80 8.81
N SER A 73 9.48 17.49 9.93
CA SER A 73 10.21 17.10 11.15
C SER A 73 9.62 15.81 11.72
N PRO A 74 10.43 14.85 12.24
CA PRO A 74 9.90 13.68 12.93
C PRO A 74 9.09 14.12 14.14
N LEU A 75 7.84 13.67 14.24
CA LEU A 75 7.07 13.89 15.46
C LEU A 75 7.71 13.12 16.62
N PRO A 76 7.52 13.53 17.89
CA PRO A 76 8.07 12.81 19.03
C PRO A 76 7.71 11.30 18.99
N GLY A 77 8.73 10.46 18.81
CA GLY A 77 8.59 8.99 18.73
C GLY A 77 8.56 8.42 17.31
N GLU A 78 8.47 9.25 16.27
CA GLU A 78 8.62 8.81 14.88
C GLU A 78 10.09 8.57 14.54
N LYS A 79 10.33 7.66 13.60
CA LYS A 79 11.66 7.37 13.07
C LYS A 79 11.65 7.50 11.56
N LEU A 80 12.67 8.17 11.03
CA LEU A 80 12.91 8.20 9.59
C LEU A 80 13.02 6.76 9.08
N VAL A 81 12.27 6.46 8.02
CA VAL A 81 12.38 5.21 7.28
C VAL A 81 13.62 5.33 6.39
N PRO A 82 14.64 4.48 6.56
CA PRO A 82 15.84 4.57 5.74
C PRO A 82 15.48 4.44 4.26
N ASP A 83 16.11 5.22 3.39
CA ASP A 83 15.91 5.19 1.93
C ASP A 83 15.93 3.78 1.34
N SER A 84 16.80 2.92 1.85
CA SER A 84 16.86 1.52 1.41
C SER A 84 15.57 0.75 1.67
N LEU A 85 14.88 1.02 2.78
CA LEU A 85 13.60 0.41 3.11
C LEU A 85 12.46 1.06 2.31
N THR A 86 12.51 2.39 2.18
CA THR A 86 11.59 3.17 1.35
C THR A 86 11.59 2.66 -0.10
N ARG A 87 12.77 2.44 -0.69
CA ARG A 87 12.94 1.85 -2.04
C ARG A 87 12.55 0.38 -2.11
N LEU A 88 12.96 -0.43 -1.12
CA LEU A 88 12.61 -1.85 -1.06
C LEU A 88 11.10 -2.05 -1.05
N LEU A 89 10.40 -1.20 -0.30
CA LEU A 89 8.95 -1.26 -0.16
C LEU A 89 8.21 -0.44 -1.22
N GLY A 90 8.90 0.37 -2.03
CA GLY A 90 8.25 1.29 -2.97
C GLY A 90 7.38 2.36 -2.31
N ILE A 91 7.60 2.64 -1.02
CA ILE A 91 6.87 3.67 -0.27
C ILE A 91 7.39 5.02 -0.73
N GLY A 92 6.52 5.97 -1.12
CA GLY A 92 6.95 7.31 -1.50
C GLY A 92 7.82 7.38 -2.78
N ALA A 93 7.76 6.38 -3.66
CA ALA A 93 8.58 6.33 -4.89
C ALA A 93 8.36 7.53 -5.85
N ASN A 94 7.29 8.30 -5.67
CA ASN A 94 6.96 9.46 -6.50
C ASN A 94 7.30 10.81 -5.84
N SER A 95 7.83 10.81 -4.62
CA SER A 95 8.13 12.04 -3.88
C SER A 95 9.62 12.31 -3.88
N ALA A 96 10.09 13.08 -4.87
CA ALA A 96 11.47 13.51 -4.97
C ALA A 96 11.83 14.38 -3.75
N GLY A 97 12.76 13.90 -2.92
CA GLY A 97 13.32 14.69 -1.80
C GLY A 97 12.52 14.67 -0.49
N ASN A 98 11.53 13.78 -0.33
CA ASN A 98 10.68 13.82 0.85
C ASN A 98 10.91 12.63 1.80
N ASP A 99 11.19 12.97 3.05
CA ASP A 99 11.39 12.03 4.13
C ASP A 99 10.12 11.20 4.40
N VAL A 100 10.26 9.88 4.47
CA VAL A 100 9.20 8.98 4.92
C VAL A 100 9.42 8.67 6.40
N PHE A 101 8.43 8.90 7.24
CA PHE A 101 8.52 8.62 8.67
C PHE A 101 7.66 7.42 9.04
N ALA A 102 8.21 6.44 9.75
CA ALA A 102 7.41 5.34 10.27
C ALA A 102 6.95 5.69 11.68
N VAL A 103 5.65 5.54 11.89
CA VAL A 103 4.94 5.91 13.12
C VAL A 103 4.91 4.72 14.07
N SER A 104 4.51 3.56 13.56
CA SER A 104 4.42 2.32 14.32
C SER A 104 4.26 1.14 13.38
N LYS A 105 4.37 -0.07 13.91
CA LYS A 105 4.03 -1.30 13.22
C LYS A 105 2.94 -2.06 13.95
N LEU A 106 2.32 -3.01 13.26
CA LEU A 106 1.29 -3.86 13.79
C LEU A 106 1.52 -5.29 13.32
N LEU A 107 1.72 -6.20 14.26
CA LEU A 107 1.79 -7.62 13.93
C LEU A 107 0.40 -8.14 13.50
N LEU A 108 0.28 -8.49 12.21
CA LEU A 108 -0.95 -9.04 11.63
C LEU A 108 -0.94 -10.57 11.69
N SER A 109 0.21 -11.18 11.41
CA SER A 109 0.44 -12.63 11.50
C SER A 109 1.94 -12.91 11.60
N LYS A 110 2.34 -14.20 11.65
CA LYS A 110 3.76 -14.59 11.65
C LYS A 110 4.52 -14.13 10.39
N GLU A 111 3.82 -13.99 9.26
CA GLU A 111 4.41 -13.64 7.97
C GLU A 111 4.07 -12.23 7.50
N ARG A 112 3.30 -11.47 8.28
CA ARG A 112 2.82 -10.14 7.87
C ARG A 112 2.86 -9.11 8.98
N VAL A 113 3.37 -7.95 8.61
CA VAL A 113 3.42 -6.76 9.47
C VAL A 113 2.74 -5.61 8.73
N GLY A 114 1.82 -4.94 9.40
CA GLY A 114 1.32 -3.65 8.96
C GLY A 114 2.30 -2.56 9.40
N LEU A 115 2.79 -1.75 8.46
CA LEU A 115 3.66 -0.62 8.76
C LEU A 115 2.87 0.68 8.54
N PHE A 116 2.73 1.47 9.61
CA PHE A 116 2.16 2.81 9.49
C PHE A 116 3.26 3.80 9.14
N THR A 117 3.12 4.45 7.99
CA THR A 117 4.06 5.45 7.48
C THR A 117 3.36 6.78 7.27
N ARG A 118 3.99 7.85 7.73
CA ARG A 118 3.68 9.21 7.34
C ARG A 118 4.49 9.53 6.11
N VAL A 119 3.78 9.87 5.04
CA VAL A 119 4.34 10.23 3.74
C VAL A 119 3.79 11.61 3.34
N PRO A 120 4.45 12.32 2.43
CA PRO A 120 3.90 13.56 1.87
C PRO A 120 2.51 13.35 1.28
N GLY A 121 1.61 14.29 1.56
CA GLY A 121 0.35 14.44 0.86
C GLY A 121 0.57 15.06 -0.52
N GLU A 122 -0.49 15.16 -1.32
CA GLU A 122 -0.40 15.67 -2.69
C GLU A 122 -0.08 17.18 -2.75
N TYR A 123 -0.52 17.99 -1.77
CA TYR A 123 -0.26 19.43 -1.74
C TYR A 123 -0.01 20.01 -0.34
N ASP A 124 0.45 19.18 0.61
CA ASP A 124 0.64 19.49 2.04
C ASP A 124 -0.67 19.72 2.82
N PRO A 125 -0.96 19.04 3.94
CA PRO A 125 -0.08 18.31 4.88
C PRO A 125 0.09 16.81 4.60
N SER A 126 1.05 16.18 5.31
CA SER A 126 1.38 14.75 5.23
C SER A 126 0.18 13.81 5.40
N LYS A 127 0.15 12.70 4.65
CA LYS A 127 -0.81 11.60 4.79
C LYS A 127 -0.22 10.40 5.54
N ILE A 128 -1.07 9.61 6.17
CA ILE A 128 -0.68 8.35 6.83
C ILE A 128 -1.17 7.18 5.98
N LYS A 129 -0.23 6.30 5.62
CA LYS A 129 -0.46 5.02 4.94
C LYS A 129 -0.24 3.85 5.89
N LEU A 130 -0.97 2.77 5.64
CA LEU A 130 -0.73 1.45 6.19
C LEU A 130 -0.30 0.52 5.04
N SER A 131 0.93 0.05 5.10
CA SER A 131 1.47 -0.95 4.18
C SER A 131 1.48 -2.33 4.83
N ILE A 132 0.82 -3.30 4.21
CA ILE A 132 0.88 -4.71 4.62
C ILE A 132 2.10 -5.34 3.97
N VAL A 133 3.13 -5.60 4.76
CA VAL A 133 4.40 -6.16 4.28
C VAL A 133 4.46 -7.65 4.57
N ASN A 134 4.72 -8.45 3.54
CA ASN A 134 5.04 -9.86 3.66
C ASN A 134 6.51 -10.02 4.09
N THR A 135 6.74 -10.47 5.31
CA THR A 135 8.09 -10.53 5.90
C THR A 135 8.94 -11.65 5.32
N ARG A 136 8.34 -12.61 4.60
CA ARG A 136 9.05 -13.72 3.94
C ARG A 136 9.53 -13.31 2.55
N THR A 137 8.71 -12.59 1.79
CA THR A 137 9.05 -12.19 0.41
C THR A 137 9.61 -10.78 0.31
N GLY A 138 9.45 -9.96 1.36
CA GLY A 138 9.85 -8.56 1.36
C GLY A 138 8.91 -7.63 0.57
N GLN A 139 7.77 -8.14 0.09
CA GLN A 139 6.86 -7.41 -0.78
C GLN A 139 5.73 -6.73 0.01
N ILE A 140 5.20 -5.63 -0.54
CA ILE A 140 3.92 -5.06 -0.09
C ILE A 140 2.79 -5.89 -0.72
N ASP A 141 1.99 -6.53 0.13
CA ASP A 141 0.79 -7.26 -0.29
C ASP A 141 -0.38 -6.28 -0.55
N ALA A 142 -0.46 -5.19 0.22
CA ALA A 142 -1.48 -4.16 0.06
C ALA A 142 -1.10 -2.84 0.75
N ASP A 143 -1.66 -1.74 0.26
CA ASP A 143 -1.47 -0.40 0.79
C ASP A 143 -2.82 0.29 1.01
N PHE A 144 -2.97 0.99 2.13
CA PHE A 144 -4.20 1.69 2.49
C PHE A 144 -3.89 3.08 3.01
N GLU A 145 -4.60 4.07 2.51
CA GLU A 145 -4.56 5.41 3.09
C GLU A 145 -5.50 5.46 4.30
N VAL A 146 -4.93 5.69 5.47
CA VAL A 146 -5.66 5.61 6.76
C VAL A 146 -5.94 6.98 7.37
N ALA A 147 -5.14 7.99 7.05
CA ALA A 147 -5.46 9.35 7.42
C ALA A 147 -4.91 10.32 6.37
N GLU A 148 -5.71 11.33 6.06
CA GLU A 148 -5.35 12.40 5.14
C GLU A 148 -6.27 13.58 5.41
N THR A 149 -5.71 14.78 5.39
CA THR A 149 -6.47 16.02 5.35
C THR A 149 -5.99 16.75 4.12
N TYR A 150 -6.83 16.82 3.09
CA TYR A 150 -6.45 17.51 1.86
C TYR A 150 -7.57 18.39 1.31
N GLY A 151 -7.19 19.45 0.59
CA GLY A 151 -8.09 20.43 -0.01
C GLY A 151 -7.74 20.68 -1.48
N ASP A 152 -8.35 20.01 -2.47
CA ASP A 152 -8.12 20.36 -3.89
C ASP A 152 -9.08 21.44 -4.35
N ALA A 153 -8.59 22.57 -4.87
CA ALA A 153 -9.42 23.61 -5.49
C ALA A 153 -10.69 23.97 -4.67
N GLY A 154 -10.56 24.03 -3.34
CA GLY A 154 -11.66 24.30 -2.39
C GLY A 154 -12.38 23.06 -1.83
N VAL A 155 -12.14 21.87 -2.37
CA VAL A 155 -12.71 20.58 -1.93
C VAL A 155 -11.88 20.03 -0.77
N SER A 156 -12.35 20.21 0.46
CA SER A 156 -11.70 19.63 1.63
C SER A 156 -12.12 18.19 1.91
N TYR A 157 -11.18 17.43 2.44
CA TYR A 157 -11.26 16.02 2.67
C TYR A 157 -10.66 15.72 4.03
N VAL A 158 -11.39 15.03 4.90
CA VAL A 158 -10.87 14.59 6.20
C VAL A 158 -11.06 13.08 6.34
N ARG A 159 -9.96 12.34 6.45
CA ARG A 159 -9.95 10.91 6.79
C ARG A 159 -9.34 10.68 8.15
N THR A 160 -10.05 9.92 8.98
CA THR A 160 -9.53 9.38 10.24
C THR A 160 -9.77 7.89 10.29
N THR A 161 -8.90 7.15 10.97
CA THR A 161 -9.04 5.70 11.11
C THR A 161 -8.84 5.27 12.56
N ASP A 162 -9.77 4.47 13.06
CA ASP A 162 -9.59 3.70 14.29
C ASP A 162 -9.20 2.26 13.93
N VAL A 163 -8.09 1.80 14.48
CA VAL A 163 -7.61 0.42 14.38
C VAL A 163 -8.02 -0.30 15.65
N ILE A 164 -8.87 -1.31 15.52
CA ILE A 164 -9.43 -2.02 16.66
C ILE A 164 -9.27 -3.53 16.50
N ARG A 165 -9.15 -4.22 17.63
CA ARG A 165 -9.27 -5.68 17.67
C ARG A 165 -10.67 -6.03 18.17
N THR A 166 -11.40 -6.77 17.35
CA THR A 166 -12.73 -7.31 17.70
C THR A 166 -12.63 -8.31 18.87
N PRO A 167 -13.74 -8.60 19.57
CA PRO A 167 -13.77 -9.63 20.61
C PRO A 167 -13.31 -11.00 20.12
N GLU A 168 -13.55 -11.33 18.85
CA GLU A 168 -13.10 -12.59 18.21
C GLU A 168 -11.62 -12.56 17.82
N GLY A 169 -10.88 -11.51 18.20
CA GLY A 169 -9.46 -11.36 17.94
C GLY A 169 -9.11 -10.85 16.53
N SER A 170 -10.10 -10.67 15.65
CA SER A 170 -9.89 -10.15 14.30
C SER A 170 -9.60 -8.64 14.31
N LEU A 171 -8.69 -8.19 13.45
CA LEU A 171 -8.34 -6.78 13.33
C LEU A 171 -9.31 -6.08 12.36
N GLN A 172 -9.72 -4.85 12.68
CA GLN A 172 -10.56 -4.01 11.84
C GLN A 172 -10.04 -2.57 11.78
N LEU A 173 -10.30 -1.92 10.65
CA LEU A 173 -10.15 -0.48 10.49
C LEU A 173 -11.54 0.13 10.34
N LEU A 174 -11.88 1.05 11.24
CA LEU A 174 -13.04 1.93 11.07
C LEU A 174 -12.53 3.24 10.49
N VAL A 175 -12.81 3.48 9.22
CA VAL A 175 -12.42 4.68 8.51
C VAL A 175 -13.60 5.64 8.46
N ASN A 176 -13.42 6.84 8.98
CA ASN A 176 -14.38 7.93 8.87
C ASN A 176 -13.84 8.96 7.89
N GLN A 177 -14.74 9.42 7.03
CA GLN A 177 -14.41 10.25 5.89
C GLN A 177 -15.45 11.36 5.75
N ALA A 178 -15.00 12.61 5.76
CA ALA A 178 -15.81 13.77 5.35
C ALA A 178 -15.27 14.28 4.02
N ASN A 179 -16.13 14.34 3.00
CA ASN A 179 -15.82 15.02 1.74
C ASN A 179 -16.62 16.32 1.72
N CYS A 180 -15.97 17.45 1.57
CA CYS A 180 -16.55 18.78 1.58
C CYS A 180 -16.17 19.51 0.29
N TRP A 181 -17.11 20.16 -0.37
CA TRP A 181 -16.86 20.90 -1.59
C TRP A 181 -17.58 22.26 -1.55
N PRO A 182 -16.99 23.30 -2.14
CA PRO A 182 -17.62 24.59 -2.21
C PRO A 182 -18.73 24.54 -3.26
N LEU A 183 -19.84 25.22 -2.97
CA LEU A 183 -20.96 25.41 -3.88
C LEU A 183 -20.91 26.79 -4.57
N ASP A 184 -19.99 27.64 -4.15
CA ASP A 184 -19.76 28.99 -4.69
C ASP A 184 -18.26 29.27 -4.86
N GLU A 185 -17.96 30.31 -5.64
CA GLU A 185 -16.57 30.76 -5.89
C GLU A 185 -15.95 31.45 -4.67
N GLU A 186 -16.77 31.95 -3.76
CA GLU A 186 -16.34 32.64 -2.53
C GLU A 186 -15.96 31.68 -1.39
N LEU A 187 -16.12 30.36 -1.60
CA LEU A 187 -15.91 29.30 -0.61
C LEU A 187 -16.75 29.47 0.67
N SER A 188 -17.84 30.21 0.59
CA SER A 188 -18.69 30.58 1.72
C SER A 188 -19.77 29.55 1.99
N ASN A 189 -20.21 28.86 0.94
CA ASN A 189 -21.20 27.80 0.99
C ASN A 189 -20.51 26.45 0.72
N ILE A 190 -20.38 25.63 1.77
CA ILE A 190 -19.71 24.33 1.70
C ILE A 190 -20.74 23.24 1.91
N LYS A 191 -20.76 22.29 0.98
CA LYS A 191 -21.53 21.06 1.11
C LYS A 191 -20.61 19.93 1.49
N CYS A 192 -21.02 19.10 2.45
CA CYS A 192 -20.24 17.95 2.85
C CYS A 192 -21.05 16.67 2.93
N VAL A 193 -20.36 15.55 2.75
CA VAL A 193 -20.90 14.21 2.90
C VAL A 193 -19.97 13.37 3.77
N ASP A 194 -20.52 12.95 4.91
CA ASP A 194 -19.87 12.05 5.84
C ASP A 194 -20.13 10.59 5.46
N SER A 195 -19.08 9.78 5.53
CA SER A 195 -19.10 8.35 5.28
C SER A 195 -18.24 7.61 6.30
N SER A 196 -18.72 6.43 6.72
CA SER A 196 -17.94 5.47 7.50
C SER A 196 -17.77 4.17 6.73
N PHE A 197 -16.59 3.59 6.83
CA PHE A 197 -16.21 2.33 6.21
C PHE A 197 -15.63 1.41 7.28
N ILE A 198 -16.09 0.16 7.30
CA ILE A 198 -15.51 -0.87 8.14
C ILE A 198 -14.75 -1.82 7.25
N TYR A 199 -13.46 -1.91 7.49
CA TYR A 199 -12.58 -2.85 6.83
C TYR A 199 -12.13 -3.93 7.80
N LYS A 200 -12.05 -5.17 7.33
CA LYS A 200 -11.58 -6.32 8.10
C LYS A 200 -10.37 -6.94 7.43
N PHE A 201 -9.35 -7.28 8.22
CA PHE A 201 -8.21 -8.03 7.72
C PHE A 201 -8.61 -9.49 7.53
N GLY A 202 -8.49 -9.96 6.29
CA GLY A 202 -8.55 -11.36 5.91
C GLY A 202 -7.17 -12.02 5.93
N ASN A 203 -7.09 -13.20 5.31
CA ASN A 203 -5.86 -13.99 5.24
C ASN A 203 -4.74 -13.34 4.41
N SER A 204 -4.98 -12.22 3.71
CA SER A 204 -3.98 -11.48 2.94
C SER A 204 -4.39 -10.04 2.62
N ASP A 205 -5.69 -9.78 2.67
CA ASP A 205 -6.33 -8.61 2.08
C ASP A 205 -7.14 -7.88 3.13
N LEU A 206 -7.30 -6.58 2.92
CA LEU A 206 -8.26 -5.79 3.67
C LEU A 206 -9.57 -5.76 2.87
N ARG A 207 -10.67 -6.22 3.46
CA ARG A 207 -11.98 -6.26 2.80
C ARG A 207 -12.91 -5.22 3.39
N LEU A 208 -13.57 -4.44 2.53
CA LEU A 208 -14.67 -3.59 2.95
C LEU A 208 -15.84 -4.47 3.35
N MET A 209 -16.22 -4.39 4.62
CA MET A 209 -17.35 -5.13 5.19
C MET A 209 -18.63 -4.31 5.16
N ASN A 210 -18.52 -3.00 5.36
CA ASN A 210 -19.67 -2.11 5.42
C ASN A 210 -19.28 -0.68 5.01
N LYS A 211 -20.18 0.01 4.32
CA LYS A 211 -20.13 1.43 4.05
C LYS A 211 -21.45 2.06 4.48
N LYS A 212 -21.38 3.14 5.26
CA LYS A 212 -22.55 3.91 5.67
C LYS A 212 -22.34 5.39 5.35
N LYS A 213 -23.26 5.99 4.59
CA LYS A 213 -23.37 7.45 4.50
C LYS A 213 -24.02 7.94 5.80
N LEU A 214 -23.38 8.86 6.51
CA LEU A 214 -23.84 9.32 7.82
C LEU A 214 -24.75 10.53 7.70
N LYS A 215 -24.28 11.59 7.04
CA LYS A 215 -25.00 12.85 6.92
C LYS A 215 -24.53 13.62 5.68
N GLU A 216 -25.43 14.42 5.15
CA GLU A 216 -25.17 15.44 4.13
C GLU A 216 -25.59 16.79 4.73
N TYR A 217 -24.73 17.79 4.62
CA TYR A 217 -24.94 19.13 5.16
C TYR A 217 -24.47 20.18 4.17
#